data_AF-W2TGM2-F1
#
_entry.id   AF-W2TGM2-F1
#
_cell.length_a   1.000
_cell.length_b   1.000
_cell.length_c   1.000
_cell.angle_alpha   90.00
_cell.angle_beta   90.00
_cell.angle_gamma   90.00
#
_symmetry.space_group_name_H-M   'P 1'
#
loop_
_entity.id
_entity.type
_entity.pdbx_description
1 polymer ?
#
loop_
_entity_poly.entity_id
_entity_poly.type
_entity_poly.pdbx_seq_one_letter_code
_entity_poly.pdbx_strand_id
1 'polypeptide(L)'
;MLAWSNGFDPVYSNERTIDIEALTAREISLMKRNRTWHTTDADFVISARLFDSAGDPLSPETVLLPDKLYEVDFNMFGNVSVEDFKKMDSVTYSLTIKATGISPFTWISLNKPFVGWFSDNAFTMTKPSYAISLKLKKPLELTREDFSVCNLKNCGIL
;
A
#
# COMPACT_ATOMS: atom_id res chain seq x y z
N MET A 1 0.40 -5.45 12.38
CA MET A 1 1.40 -6.41 11.87
C MET A 1 0.66 -7.43 11.04
N LEU A 2 1.09 -7.61 9.79
CA LEU A 2 0.51 -8.47 8.78
C LEU A 2 1.54 -9.54 8.43
N ALA A 3 1.10 -10.76 8.18
CA ALA A 3 1.95 -11.81 7.62
C ALA A 3 1.64 -11.97 6.13
N TRP A 4 2.65 -12.22 5.30
CA TRP A 4 2.48 -12.37 3.84
C TRP A 4 1.46 -13.44 3.47
N SER A 5 1.43 -14.53 4.25
CA SER A 5 0.57 -15.69 4.03
C SER A 5 -0.85 -15.55 4.58
N ASN A 6 -1.15 -14.48 5.34
CA ASN A 6 -2.43 -14.33 6.04
C ASN A 6 -3.39 -13.33 5.35
N GLY A 7 -3.24 -13.16 4.04
CA GLY A 7 -4.08 -12.25 3.27
C GLY A 7 -3.95 -10.80 3.75
N PHE A 8 -5.06 -10.22 4.25
CA PHE A 8 -5.11 -8.85 4.78
C PHE A 8 -5.36 -8.80 6.29
N ASP A 9 -5.52 -9.96 6.94
CA ASP A 9 -5.86 -10.02 8.35
C ASP A 9 -4.59 -9.88 9.20
N PRO A 10 -4.56 -8.95 10.17
CA PRO A 10 -3.40 -8.77 11.02
C PRO A 10 -3.23 -9.95 11.96
N VAL A 11 -2.00 -10.49 12.03
CA VAL A 11 -1.59 -11.44 13.06
C VAL A 11 -1.44 -10.78 14.43
N TYR A 12 -1.28 -9.45 14.43
CA TYR A 12 -1.29 -8.62 15.63
C TYR A 12 -1.73 -7.19 15.30
N SER A 13 -2.65 -6.65 16.09
CA SER A 13 -3.07 -5.26 16.05
C SER A 13 -3.11 -4.69 17.48
N ASN A 14 -2.82 -3.39 17.59
CA ASN A 14 -2.91 -2.68 18.86
C ASN A 14 -3.21 -1.21 18.59
N GLU A 15 -4.08 -0.64 19.41
CA GLU A 15 -4.45 0.77 19.37
C GLU A 15 -4.04 1.43 20.69
N ARG A 16 -3.43 2.61 20.62
CA ARG A 16 -2.98 3.38 21.79
C ARG A 16 -3.17 4.86 21.55
N THR A 17 -3.65 5.57 22.55
CA THR A 17 -3.55 7.01 22.64
C THR A 17 -2.21 7.38 23.28
N ILE A 18 -1.47 8.28 22.65
CA ILE A 18 -0.15 8.70 23.11
C ILE A 18 -0.10 10.21 23.08
N ASP A 19 0.22 10.80 24.23
CA ASP A 19 0.57 12.21 24.30
C ASP A 19 2.06 12.38 23.94
N ILE A 20 2.34 13.24 22.97
CA ILE A 20 3.67 13.52 22.43
C ILE A 20 3.88 15.03 22.51
N GLU A 21 4.82 15.44 23.34
CA GLU A 21 5.18 16.86 23.46
C GLU A 21 5.76 17.39 22.14
N ALA A 22 5.54 18.68 21.87
CA ALA A 22 6.04 19.31 20.66
C ALA A 22 7.57 19.13 20.52
N LEU A 23 8.01 18.81 19.30
CA LEU A 23 9.43 18.57 18.96
C LEU A 23 10.07 17.38 19.70
N THR A 24 9.26 16.43 20.17
CA THR A 24 9.75 15.18 20.78
C THR A 24 9.36 13.95 19.95
N ALA A 25 9.94 12.81 20.30
CA ALA A 25 9.58 11.51 19.75
C ALA A 25 9.42 10.51 20.89
N ARG A 26 8.49 9.56 20.72
CA ARG A 26 8.26 8.50 21.69
C ARG A 26 8.37 7.14 21.01
N GLU A 27 9.23 6.29 21.55
CA GLU A 27 9.34 4.91 21.09
C GLU A 27 8.09 4.12 21.49
N ILE A 28 7.54 3.39 20.53
CA ILE A 28 6.44 2.46 20.76
C ILE A 28 7.02 1.05 20.68
N SER A 29 7.13 0.38 21.83
CA SER A 29 7.48 -1.04 21.87
C SER A 29 6.33 -1.86 21.30
N LEU A 30 6.50 -2.31 20.06
CA LEU A 30 5.69 -3.35 19.44
C LEU A 30 6.13 -4.69 20.07
N MET A 31 5.17 -5.48 20.57
CA MET A 31 5.32 -6.80 21.23
C MET A 31 6.75 -7.37 21.39
N LYS A 32 7.11 -7.82 22.60
CA LYS A 32 8.20 -8.79 22.74
C LYS A 32 7.79 -10.08 22.02
N ARG A 33 8.43 -10.39 20.88
CA ARG A 33 8.21 -11.65 20.14
C ARG A 33 8.21 -12.81 21.11
N ASN A 34 7.11 -13.56 21.13
CA ASN A 34 7.04 -14.79 21.89
C ASN A 34 7.94 -15.81 21.16
N ARG A 35 9.00 -16.32 21.82
CA ARG A 35 10.02 -17.20 21.22
C ARG A 35 9.49 -18.54 20.67
N THR A 36 8.19 -18.79 20.79
CA THR A 36 7.49 -19.97 20.29
C THR A 36 7.17 -19.90 18.80
N TRP A 37 7.26 -18.73 18.17
CA TRP A 37 7.02 -18.58 16.74
C TRP A 37 8.33 -18.83 16.01
N HIS A 38 8.39 -19.86 15.16
CA HIS A 38 9.51 -20.12 14.25
C HIS A 38 9.48 -19.14 13.07
N THR A 39 9.43 -17.84 13.36
CA THR A 39 9.29 -16.75 12.39
C THR A 39 10.38 -15.70 12.61
N THR A 40 10.75 -14.99 11.55
CA THR A 40 11.74 -13.91 11.51
C THR A 40 11.08 -12.56 11.20
N ASP A 41 11.84 -11.46 11.20
CA ASP A 41 11.35 -10.15 10.74
C ASP A 41 10.88 -10.17 9.30
N ALA A 42 11.49 -11.00 8.45
CA ALA A 42 11.13 -11.13 7.05
C ALA A 42 9.69 -11.64 6.83
N ASP A 43 9.08 -12.31 7.81
CA ASP A 43 7.73 -12.89 7.67
C ASP A 43 6.60 -11.86 7.81
N PHE A 44 6.93 -10.63 8.22
CA PHE A 44 5.94 -9.64 8.61
C PHE A 44 6.10 -8.29 7.92
N VAL A 45 4.96 -7.63 7.76
CA VAL A 45 4.84 -6.22 7.40
C VAL A 45 4.20 -5.48 8.57
N ILE A 46 4.72 -4.32 8.91
CA ILE A 46 4.11 -3.45 9.93
C ILE A 46 3.40 -2.32 9.21
N SER A 47 2.13 -2.11 9.55
CA SER A 47 1.36 -0.95 9.13
C SER A 47 0.96 -0.17 10.36
N ALA A 48 1.04 1.16 10.27
CA ALA A 48 0.65 2.09 11.30
C ALA A 48 -0.20 3.22 10.70
N ARG A 49 -1.19 3.67 11.47
CA ARG A 49 -1.98 4.87 11.18
C ARG A 49 -1.96 5.77 12.39
N LEU A 50 -1.86 7.07 12.14
CA LEU A 50 -1.89 8.08 13.17
C LEU A 50 -3.14 8.93 12.98
N PHE A 51 -3.86 9.14 14.08
CA PHE A 51 -5.09 9.92 14.12
C PHE A 51 -4.95 11.01 15.19
N ASP A 52 -5.64 12.12 14.99
CA ASP A 52 -5.81 13.13 16.03
C ASP A 52 -6.92 12.72 17.03
N SER A 53 -7.21 13.61 17.98
CA SER A 53 -8.26 13.38 18.98
C SER A 53 -9.69 13.36 18.42
N ALA A 54 -9.91 13.91 17.23
CA ALA A 54 -11.21 13.87 16.54
C ALA A 54 -11.38 12.57 15.73
N GLY A 55 -10.32 11.79 15.57
CA GLY A 55 -10.28 10.58 14.75
C GLY A 55 -9.89 10.85 13.29
N ASP A 56 -9.44 12.06 12.98
CA ASP A 56 -8.99 12.41 11.64
C ASP A 56 -7.55 11.92 11.43
N PRO A 57 -7.22 11.32 10.27
CA PRO A 57 -5.88 10.83 10.00
C PRO A 57 -4.90 12.00 9.89
N LEU A 58 -3.86 12.00 10.73
CA LEU A 58 -2.78 13.00 10.71
C LEU A 58 -1.75 12.73 9.62
N SER A 59 -1.64 11.48 9.20
CA SER A 59 -0.74 11.05 8.12
C SER A 59 -1.36 9.91 7.32
N PRO A 60 -0.90 9.70 6.08
CA PRO A 60 -1.18 8.45 5.38
C PRO A 60 -0.76 7.22 6.21
N GLU A 61 -1.37 6.08 5.90
CA GLU A 61 -0.94 4.80 6.45
C GLU A 61 0.52 4.56 6.06
N THR A 62 1.36 4.33 7.07
CA THR A 62 2.78 4.07 6.87
C THR A 62 3.02 2.57 6.97
N VAL A 63 3.78 2.05 6.01
CA VAL A 63 4.11 0.62 5.94
C VAL A 63 5.62 0.45 6.07
N LEU A 64 6.04 -0.32 7.06
CA LEU A 64 7.41 -0.77 7.23
C LEU A 64 7.54 -2.19 6.69
N LEU A 65 8.33 -2.30 5.63
CA LEU A 65 8.76 -3.57 5.04
C LEU A 65 9.94 -4.14 5.83
N PRO A 66 10.18 -5.47 5.78
CA PRO A 66 11.35 -6.05 6.41
C PRO A 66 12.65 -5.56 5.75
N ASP A 67 13.68 -5.34 6.55
CA ASP A 67 15.00 -4.88 6.11
C ASP A 67 15.59 -5.78 5.01
N LYS A 68 15.33 -7.08 5.11
CA LYS A 68 15.79 -8.10 4.17
C LYS A 68 14.65 -8.62 3.30
N LEU A 69 14.03 -7.73 2.53
CA LEU A 69 12.94 -8.07 1.64
C LEU A 69 13.30 -9.20 0.64
N TYR A 70 14.59 -9.34 0.29
CA TYR A 70 15.09 -10.43 -0.57
C TYR A 70 15.02 -11.83 0.05
N GLU A 71 14.82 -11.95 1.37
CA GLU A 71 14.60 -13.23 2.06
C GLU A 71 13.12 -13.67 1.98
N VAL A 72 12.22 -12.80 1.52
CA VAL A 72 10.79 -13.11 1.36
C VAL A 72 10.55 -13.88 0.07
N ASP A 73 9.74 -14.94 0.14
CA ASP A 73 9.25 -15.63 -1.07
C ASP A 73 8.24 -14.73 -1.81
N PHE A 74 8.64 -14.17 -2.96
CA PHE A 74 7.81 -13.26 -3.75
C PHE A 74 6.53 -13.92 -4.28
N ASN A 75 6.46 -15.25 -4.31
CA ASN A 75 5.23 -15.96 -4.67
C ASN A 75 4.11 -15.73 -3.66
N MET A 76 4.45 -15.38 -2.41
CA MET A 76 3.49 -15.03 -1.37
C MET A 76 2.85 -13.64 -1.57
N PHE A 77 3.45 -12.78 -2.40
CA PHE A 77 2.85 -11.48 -2.67
C PHE A 77 1.52 -11.64 -3.42
N GLY A 78 0.54 -10.86 -3.00
CA GLY A 78 -0.75 -10.76 -3.66
C GLY A 78 -0.57 -10.28 -5.11
N ASN A 79 -1.43 -10.75 -6.01
CA ASN A 79 -1.49 -10.19 -7.36
C ASN A 79 -2.29 -8.89 -7.33
N VAL A 80 -1.93 -7.94 -8.19
CA VAL A 80 -2.61 -6.65 -8.32
C VAL A 80 -3.26 -6.50 -9.69
N SER A 81 -4.40 -5.80 -9.73
CA SER A 81 -5.09 -5.49 -10.97
C SER A 81 -5.97 -4.25 -10.82
N VAL A 82 -6.32 -3.62 -11.94
CA VAL A 82 -7.36 -2.59 -11.97
C VAL A 82 -8.72 -3.27 -11.86
N GLU A 83 -9.45 -3.02 -10.79
CA GLU A 83 -10.81 -3.51 -10.56
C GLU A 83 -11.85 -2.61 -11.23
N ASP A 84 -11.73 -1.28 -11.03
CA ASP A 84 -12.66 -0.29 -11.58
C ASP A 84 -11.91 0.91 -12.16
N PHE A 85 -12.52 1.53 -13.17
CA PHE A 85 -12.01 2.71 -13.86
C PHE A 85 -13.16 3.64 -14.23
N LYS A 86 -13.05 4.91 -13.83
CA LYS A 86 -14.09 5.91 -14.07
C LYS A 86 -13.50 7.25 -14.44
N LYS A 87 -13.97 7.83 -15.54
CA LYS A 87 -13.72 9.25 -15.86
C LYS A 87 -14.61 10.12 -14.97
N MET A 88 -14.01 11.03 -14.21
CA MET A 88 -14.71 11.94 -13.31
C MET A 88 -15.03 13.26 -14.00
N ASP A 89 -14.08 13.78 -14.78
CA ASP A 89 -14.22 14.98 -15.60
C ASP A 89 -13.27 14.91 -16.82
N SER A 90 -13.05 16.03 -17.52
CA SER A 90 -12.20 16.08 -18.72
C SER A 90 -10.71 15.78 -18.48
N VAL A 91 -10.24 15.85 -17.24
CA VAL A 91 -8.83 15.69 -16.87
C VAL A 91 -8.61 14.80 -15.64
N THR A 92 -9.66 14.33 -14.97
CA THR A 92 -9.58 13.51 -13.76
C THR A 92 -10.20 12.14 -13.97
N TYR A 93 -9.47 11.10 -13.57
CA TYR A 93 -9.89 9.70 -13.61
C TYR A 93 -9.73 9.08 -12.22
N SER A 94 -10.64 8.18 -11.87
CA SER A 94 -10.58 7.33 -10.68
C SER A 94 -10.26 5.90 -11.10
N LEU A 95 -9.35 5.28 -10.36
CA LEU A 95 -9.01 3.87 -10.48
C LEU A 95 -9.16 3.20 -9.13
N THR A 96 -9.73 2.01 -9.13
CA THR A 96 -9.74 1.12 -7.96
C THR A 96 -8.79 -0.02 -8.23
N ILE A 97 -7.72 -0.08 -7.45
CA ILE A 97 -6.74 -1.17 -7.52
C ILE A 97 -7.14 -2.24 -6.53
N LYS A 98 -7.15 -3.50 -6.98
CA LYS A 98 -7.42 -4.66 -6.15
C LYS A 98 -6.14 -5.45 -5.92
N ALA A 99 -6.02 -6.05 -4.73
CA ALA A 99 -4.99 -7.02 -4.43
C ALA A 99 -5.59 -8.32 -3.87
N THR A 100 -4.95 -9.46 -4.13
CA THR A 100 -5.34 -10.76 -3.55
C THR A 100 -4.66 -11.06 -2.20
N GLY A 101 -3.72 -10.22 -1.79
CA GLY A 101 -2.95 -10.31 -0.55
C GLY A 101 -2.02 -9.10 -0.44
N ILE A 102 -1.12 -9.09 0.56
CA ILE A 102 -0.17 -7.99 0.72
C ILE A 102 0.70 -7.87 -0.54
N SER A 103 0.80 -6.66 -1.08
CA SER A 103 1.52 -6.40 -2.34
C SER A 103 2.40 -5.15 -2.22
N PRO A 104 3.72 -5.33 -1.98
CA PRO A 104 4.69 -4.23 -1.91
C PRO A 104 4.93 -3.57 -3.27
N PHE A 105 5.16 -2.26 -3.23
CA PHE A 105 5.53 -1.46 -4.41
C PHE A 105 4.55 -1.63 -5.59
N THR A 106 3.26 -1.56 -5.29
CA THR A 106 2.21 -1.56 -6.31
C THR A 106 2.42 -0.34 -7.20
N TRP A 107 2.71 -0.58 -8.46
CA TRP A 107 3.08 0.41 -9.44
C TRP A 107 2.04 0.47 -10.55
N ILE A 108 1.59 1.68 -10.84
CA ILE A 108 0.61 1.98 -11.89
C ILE A 108 1.34 2.73 -13.00
N SER A 109 1.22 2.22 -14.22
CA SER A 109 1.76 2.83 -15.44
C SER A 109 0.66 3.03 -16.47
N LEU A 110 0.86 4.02 -17.34
CA LEU A 110 -0.03 4.31 -18.47
C LEU A 110 0.71 4.04 -19.78
N ASN A 111 0.07 3.29 -20.67
CA ASN A 111 0.63 2.89 -21.98
C ASN A 111 0.44 3.96 -23.07
N LYS A 112 0.00 5.16 -22.67
CA LYS A 112 -0.14 6.35 -23.54
C LYS A 112 0.77 7.47 -23.01
N PRO A 113 1.40 8.27 -23.87
CA PRO A 113 2.07 9.50 -23.46
C PRO A 113 1.08 10.43 -22.75
N PHE A 114 1.41 10.85 -21.54
CA PHE A 114 0.58 11.75 -20.75
C PHE A 114 1.44 12.72 -19.96
N VAL A 115 0.80 13.80 -19.50
CA VAL A 115 1.39 14.70 -18.51
C VAL A 115 0.38 14.84 -17.39
N GLY A 116 0.70 14.28 -16.23
CA GLY A 116 -0.20 14.19 -15.09
C GLY A 116 0.48 13.54 -13.90
N TRP A 117 -0.29 13.27 -12.86
CA TRP A 117 0.19 12.57 -11.66
C TRP A 117 -0.94 11.74 -11.05
N PHE A 118 -0.55 10.60 -10.48
CA PHE A 118 -1.44 9.84 -9.62
C PHE A 118 -1.47 10.47 -8.21
N SER A 119 -2.59 10.34 -7.51
CA SER A 119 -2.67 10.72 -6.09
C SER A 119 -1.76 9.88 -5.21
N ASP A 120 -1.46 8.65 -5.66
CA ASP A 120 -0.54 7.73 -5.00
C ASP A 120 0.02 6.74 -6.03
N ASN A 121 1.28 6.33 -5.87
CA ASN A 121 1.94 5.31 -6.69
C ASN A 121 3.14 4.73 -5.91
N ALA A 122 3.57 3.51 -6.26
CA ALA A 122 4.61 2.77 -5.52
C ALA A 122 4.27 2.45 -4.05
N PHE A 123 2.98 2.36 -3.71
CA PHE A 123 2.51 2.07 -2.35
C PHE A 123 2.43 0.55 -2.08
N THR A 124 2.36 0.17 -0.81
CA THR A 124 2.09 -1.23 -0.43
C THR A 124 0.60 -1.44 -0.20
N MET A 125 0.00 -2.38 -0.92
CA MET A 125 -1.38 -2.81 -0.66
C MET A 125 -1.42 -3.61 0.65
N THR A 126 -2.03 -3.05 1.68
CA THR A 126 -2.34 -3.71 2.97
C THR A 126 -3.83 -4.01 3.14
N LYS A 127 -4.62 -3.74 2.10
CA LYS A 127 -6.07 -3.90 2.02
C LYS A 127 -6.45 -4.51 0.66
N PRO A 128 -7.64 -5.14 0.53
CA PRO A 128 -8.07 -5.76 -0.71
C PRO A 128 -8.31 -4.78 -1.85
N SER A 129 -8.62 -3.51 -1.54
CA SER A 129 -8.96 -2.49 -2.53
C SER A 129 -8.43 -1.13 -2.10
N TYR A 130 -7.97 -0.33 -3.06
CA TYR A 130 -7.43 1.01 -2.85
C TYR A 130 -7.78 1.91 -4.02
N ALA A 131 -8.46 3.02 -3.72
CA ALA A 131 -8.87 3.99 -4.73
C ALA A 131 -7.77 5.05 -4.91
N ILE A 132 -7.41 5.32 -6.16
CA ILE A 132 -6.45 6.35 -6.55
C ILE A 132 -7.04 7.18 -7.69
N SER A 133 -6.58 8.42 -7.80
CA SER A 133 -6.96 9.30 -8.90
C SER A 133 -5.77 9.60 -9.80
N LEU A 134 -6.00 9.71 -11.10
CA LEU A 134 -5.07 10.29 -12.06
C LEU A 134 -5.58 11.67 -12.44
N LYS A 135 -4.74 12.69 -12.28
CA LYS A 135 -5.02 14.05 -12.75
C LYS A 135 -4.09 14.41 -13.90
N LEU A 136 -4.67 14.80 -15.02
CA LEU A 136 -3.96 15.20 -16.23
C LEU A 136 -3.84 16.73 -16.32
N LYS A 137 -2.77 17.21 -16.98
CA LYS A 137 -2.63 18.62 -17.34
C LYS A 137 -3.48 19.03 -18.55
N LYS A 138 -3.80 18.08 -19.43
CA LYS A 138 -4.59 18.28 -20.65
C LYS A 138 -5.54 17.09 -20.84
N PRO A 139 -6.71 17.29 -21.46
CA PRO A 139 -7.61 16.19 -21.77
C PRO A 139 -6.92 15.11 -22.62
N LEU A 140 -7.12 13.86 -22.25
CA LEU A 140 -6.65 12.68 -22.98
C LEU A 140 -7.67 11.57 -22.74
N GLU A 141 -8.23 11.01 -23.79
CA GLU A 141 -9.17 9.90 -23.63
C GLU A 141 -8.43 8.61 -23.24
N LEU A 142 -8.77 8.12 -22.05
CA LEU A 142 -8.22 6.91 -21.45
C LEU A 142 -9.32 5.86 -21.27
N THR A 143 -8.96 4.61 -21.49
CA THR A 143 -9.76 3.44 -21.13
C THR A 143 -9.03 2.61 -20.07
N ARG A 144 -9.69 1.61 -19.50
CA ARG A 144 -9.08 0.73 -18.49
C ARG A 144 -7.83 0.03 -19.02
N GLU A 145 -7.83 -0.34 -20.30
CA GLU A 145 -6.77 -1.09 -20.97
C GLU A 145 -5.49 -0.26 -21.18
N ASP A 146 -5.59 1.06 -21.07
CA ASP A 146 -4.41 1.94 -21.11
C ASP A 146 -3.55 1.83 -19.84
N PHE A 147 -4.10 1.25 -18.77
CA PHE A 147 -3.41 1.11 -17.49
C PHE A 147 -2.80 -0.27 -17.35
N SER A 148 -1.57 -0.31 -16.83
CA SER A 148 -0.93 -1.53 -16.36
C SER A 148 -0.57 -1.36 -14.90
N VAL A 149 -0.81 -2.42 -14.12
CA VAL A 149 -0.53 -2.43 -12.68
C VAL A 149 0.30 -3.66 -12.40
N CYS A 150 1.41 -3.46 -11.69
CA CYS A 150 2.31 -4.51 -11.28
C CYS A 150 2.75 -4.26 -9.84
N ASN A 151 3.50 -5.19 -9.26
CA ASN A 151 4.14 -5.03 -7.96
C ASN A 151 5.52 -5.68 -7.98
N LEU A 152 6.18 -5.77 -6.82
CA LEU A 152 7.52 -6.36 -6.72
C LEU A 152 7.62 -7.79 -7.30
N LYS A 153 6.53 -8.56 -7.34
CA LYS A 153 6.48 -9.92 -7.89
C LYS A 153 6.66 -9.95 -9.41
N ASN A 154 6.16 -8.94 -10.13
CA ASN A 154 6.00 -9.01 -11.59
C ASN A 154 6.32 -7.71 -12.35
N CYS A 155 6.70 -6.62 -11.69
CA CYS A 155 7.21 -5.44 -12.36
C CYS A 155 8.57 -5.73 -13.02
N GLY A 156 8.74 -5.36 -14.29
CA GLY A 156 10.00 -5.53 -15.03
C GLY A 156 10.18 -6.90 -15.71
N ILE A 157 9.17 -7.78 -15.68
CA ILE A 157 9.13 -9.05 -16.42
C ILE A 157 8.36 -8.86 -17.76
N LEU A 158 8.22 -7.62 -18.24
CA LEU A 158 7.57 -7.28 -19.51
C LEU A 158 8.54 -7.40 -20.68
#